data_AF-A0A2H3AR82-F1
#
_entry.id   AF-A0A2H3AR82-F1
#
_cell.length_a   1.000
_cell.length_b   1.000
_cell.length_c   1.000
_cell.angle_alpha   90.00
_cell.angle_beta   90.00
_cell.angle_gamma   90.00
#
_symmetry.space_group_name_H-M   'P 1'
#
loop_
_entity.id
_entity.type
_entity.pdbx_description
1 polymer ?
#
loop_
_entity_poly.entity_id
_entity_poly.type
_entity_poly.pdbx_seq_one_letter_code
_entity_poly.pdbx_strand_id
1 'polypeptide(L)' 'KKHICTVCDKRFNRPSSLRIHINTHTGATPFQCPFPGCGRGFNVNSNMRRHYRNHT' A
#
# COMPACT_ATOMS: atom_id res chain seq x y z
N LYS A 1 -2.87 2.23 -20.67
CA LYS A 1 -3.25 2.19 -19.23
C LYS A 1 -4.76 2.18 -19.13
N LYS A 2 -5.37 1.05 -18.74
CA LYS A 2 -6.84 0.83 -18.76
C LYS A 2 -7.52 1.01 -17.40
N HIS A 3 -6.74 1.07 -16.32
CA HIS A 3 -7.27 1.21 -14.96
C HIS A 3 -7.15 2.66 -14.52
N ILE A 4 -8.28 3.31 -14.25
CA ILE A 4 -8.35 4.74 -13.95
C ILE A 4 -8.80 4.90 -12.50
N CYS A 5 -8.15 5.80 -11.77
CA CYS A 5 -8.60 6.21 -10.45
C CYS A 5 -9.76 7.18 -10.60
N THR A 6 -10.91 6.87 -10.00
CA THR A 6 -12.10 7.73 -10.05
C THR A 6 -12.00 8.98 -9.16
N VAL A 7 -10.97 9.07 -8.31
CA VAL A 7 -10.77 10.21 -7.38
C VAL A 7 -9.88 11.30 -8.01
N CYS A 8 -8.92 10.92 -8.86
CA CYS A 8 -7.93 11.87 -9.40
C CYS A 8 -7.52 11.58 -10.86
N ASP A 9 -8.29 10.75 -11.57
CA ASP A 9 -8.12 10.37 -12.97
C ASP A 9 -6.75 9.78 -13.36
N LYS A 10 -5.91 9.45 -12.37
CA LYS A 10 -4.62 8.79 -12.61
C LYS A 10 -4.81 7.43 -13.26
N ARG A 11 -4.01 7.18 -14.30
CA ARG A 11 -4.05 5.96 -15.10
C ARG A 11 -2.94 4.98 -14.70
N PHE A 12 -3.32 3.71 -14.59
CA PHE A 12 -2.47 2.59 -14.22
C PHE A 12 -2.51 1.51 -15.31
N ASN A 13 -1.41 0.77 -15.43
CA ASN A 13 -1.28 -0.36 -16.37
C ASN A 13 -1.78 -1.68 -15.77
N ARG A 14 -1.88 -1.77 -14.43
CA ARG A 14 -2.29 -2.96 -13.70
C ARG A 14 -3.39 -2.62 -12.69
N PRO A 15 -4.36 -3.52 -12.47
CA PRO A 15 -5.43 -3.30 -11.51
C PRO A 15 -4.91 -3.30 -10.06
N SER A 16 -3.87 -4.10 -9.77
CA SER A 16 -3.21 -4.11 -8.47
C SER A 16 -2.56 -2.77 -8.13
N SER A 17 -1.96 -2.10 -9.10
CA SER A 17 -1.39 -0.75 -8.92
C SER A 17 -2.46 0.29 -8.67
N LEU A 18 -3.61 0.20 -9.37
CA LEU A 18 -4.77 1.06 -9.07
C LEU A 18 -5.29 0.83 -7.65
N ARG A 19 -5.44 -0.43 -7.23
CA ARG A 19 -5.91 -0.77 -5.87
C ARG A 19 -4.99 -0.22 -4.79
N ILE A 20 -3.67 -0.40 -4.94
CA ILE A 20 -2.67 0.18 -4.03
C ILE A 20 -2.78 1.71 -4.01
N HIS A 21 -2.98 2.32 -5.18
CA HIS A 21 -3.16 3.76 -5.25
C HIS A 21 -4.44 4.23 -4.55
N ILE A 22 -5.56 3.50 -4.64
CA ILE A 22 -6.79 3.87 -3.92
C ILE A 22 -6.54 3.94 -2.41
N ASN A 23 -5.71 3.05 -1.85
CA ASN A 23 -5.33 3.11 -0.44
C ASN A 23 -4.65 4.43 -0.04
N THR A 24 -4.04 5.17 -0.99
CA THR A 24 -3.46 6.50 -0.68
C THR A 24 -4.52 7.58 -0.50
N HIS A 25 -5.70 7.41 -1.08
CA HIS A 25 -6.82 8.33 -0.89
C HIS A 25 -7.58 8.04 0.40
N THR A 26 -7.75 6.77 0.74
CA THR A 26 -8.48 6.36 1.95
C THR A 26 -7.61 6.35 3.21
N GLY A 27 -6.29 6.47 3.08
CA GLY A 27 -5.34 6.26 4.18
C GLY A 27 -5.26 4.80 4.65
N ALA A 28 -5.86 3.85 3.91
CA ALA A 28 -5.89 2.45 4.30
C ALA A 28 -4.49 1.83 4.33
N THR A 29 -4.18 1.17 5.43
CA THR A 29 -2.92 0.44 5.63
C THR A 29 -3.19 -1.03 5.96
N PRO A 30 -3.63 -1.83 4.98
CA PRO A 30 -4.00 -3.23 5.20
C PRO A 30 -2.85 -4.13 5.68
N PHE A 31 -1.59 -3.69 5.54
CA PHE A 31 -0.44 -4.45 5.97
C PHE A 31 0.18 -3.81 7.21
N GLN A 32 -0.03 -4.42 8.37
CA GLN A 32 0.56 -4.00 9.63
C GLN A 32 1.91 -4.69 9.85
N CYS A 33 2.85 -3.98 10.47
CA CYS A 33 4.12 -4.56 10.88
C CYS A 33 3.87 -5.57 12.02
N PRO A 34 4.29 -6.84 11.88
CA PRO A 34 4.07 -7.85 12.91
C PRO A 34 5.02 -7.72 14.11
N PHE A 35 5.97 -6.78 14.08
CA PHE A 35 6.92 -6.58 15.17
C PHE A 35 6.21 -5.99 16.42
N PRO A 36 6.33 -6.64 17.59
CA PRO A 36 5.70 -6.17 18.82
C PRO A 36 6.11 -4.72 19.15
N GLY A 37 5.12 -3.86 19.44
CA GLY A 37 5.35 -2.45 19.78
C GLY A 37 5.66 -1.52 18.61
N CYS A 38 5.76 -2.01 17.36
CA CYS A 38 6.02 -1.14 16.21
C CYS A 38 4.77 -0.39 15.71
N GLY A 39 3.62 -1.07 15.60
CA GLY A 39 2.34 -0.48 15.19
C GLY A 39 2.30 0.18 13.80
N ARG A 40 3.33 -0.01 12.97
CA ARG A 40 3.47 0.69 11.69
C ARG A 40 2.67 0.00 10.58
N GLY A 41 1.77 0.74 9.95
CA GLY A 41 0.96 0.29 8.81
C GLY A 41 1.53 0.66 7.44
N PHE A 42 1.25 -0.16 6.44
CA PHE A 42 1.66 0.01 5.05
C PHE A 42 0.50 -0.28 4.09
N ASN A 43 0.47 0.46 2.98
CA ASN A 43 -0.47 0.24 1.88
C ASN A 43 0.01 -0.81 0.86
N VAL A 44 1.27 -1.24 0.94
CA VAL A 44 1.90 -2.26 0.08
C VAL A 44 2.65 -3.29 0.93
N ASN A 45 2.38 -4.58 0.67
CA ASN A 45 3.00 -5.71 1.38
C ASN A 45 4.54 -5.75 1.26
N SER A 46 5.09 -5.48 0.07
CA SER A 46 6.55 -5.47 -0.13
C SER A 46 7.24 -4.40 0.70
N ASN A 47 6.61 -3.25 0.90
CA ASN A 47 7.13 -2.19 1.75
C ASN A 47 7.13 -2.59 3.24
N MET A 48 6.04 -3.20 3.71
CA MET A 48 5.98 -3.76 5.08
C MET A 48 7.06 -4.82 5.29
N ARG A 49 7.21 -5.77 4.36
CA ARG A 49 8.24 -6.81 4.45
C ARG A 49 9.65 -6.24 4.47
N ARG A 50 9.95 -5.25 3.62
CA ARG A 50 11.25 -4.57 3.63
C ARG A 50 11.50 -3.87 4.97
N HIS A 51 10.49 -3.18 5.50
CA HIS A 51 10.59 -2.56 6.81
C HIS A 51 10.83 -3.57 7.94
N TYR A 52 10.11 -4.70 7.93
CA TYR A 52 10.25 -5.74 8.95
C TYR A 52 11.67 -6.32 9.01
N ARG A 53 12.35 -6.44 7.86
CA ARG A 53 13.76 -6.86 7.78
C ARG A 53 14.74 -5.91 8.47
N ASN A 54 14.33 -4.70 8.83
CA ASN A 54 15.18 -3.78 9.59
C ASN A 54 14.99 -3.93 11.11
N HIS A 55 13.99 -4.71 11.55
CA HIS A 55 13.78 -5.02 12.97
C HIS A 55 14.51 -6.29 13.40
N THR A 56 14.75 -7.21 12.46
CA THR A 56 15.63 -8.37 12.64
C THR A 56 17.07 -7.90 12.71
#